data_AF-A0A9E1S0H6-F1
#
_entry.id   AF-A0A9E1S0H6-F1
#
_cell.length_a   1.000
_cell.length_b   1.000
_cell.length_c   1.000
_cell.angle_alpha   90.00
_cell.angle_beta   90.00
_cell.angle_gamma   90.00
#
_symmetry.space_group_name_H-M   'P 1'
#
loop_
_entity.id
_entity.type
_entity.pdbx_description
1 polymer ?
#
loop_
_entity_poly.entity_id
_entity_poly.type
_entity_poly.pdbx_seq_one_letter_code
_entity_poly.pdbx_strand_id
1 'polypeptide(L)'
;MDPIPWKRVRRALCHYARTHNVDSERVPGVIDTLTRLVGISGSFTRSRATARSIGVQLLRREVPHIVVPVCPAYTHQGRVYTYEGLGGGVPLLVRRHVPFLRKVQSILPGSRVTLLIADQEAGIPELCEAIGVTERVFAQRIRESIKATRRYVTSLGWSVDAMTRFVPGVIEDVPQVAAELCASERFRRCLLNETDRRAGIYARIGYPSDAHFRSTVRTAAQYVHFGRFAEIHRYIPVNHTTQNLAWYRRTGVGFLHNPVSVYDHDEQDELVLADVG
;
A
#
# COMPACT_ATOMS: atom_id res chain seq x y z
N MET A 1 10.30 -8.69 -17.32
CA MET A 1 10.88 -7.48 -16.67
C MET A 1 12.38 -7.63 -16.63
N ASP A 2 13.11 -6.58 -16.98
CA ASP A 2 14.57 -6.58 -16.93
C ASP A 2 15.09 -6.68 -15.48
N PRO A 3 16.23 -7.36 -15.27
CA PRO A 3 16.86 -7.41 -13.96
C PRO A 3 17.23 -6.01 -13.46
N ILE A 4 17.10 -5.77 -12.15
CA ILE A 4 17.49 -4.48 -11.56
C ILE A 4 18.99 -4.24 -11.83
N PRO A 5 19.38 -3.07 -12.38
CA PRO A 5 20.78 -2.76 -12.61
C PRO A 5 21.47 -2.38 -11.29
N TRP A 6 21.81 -3.36 -10.46
CA TRP A 6 22.36 -3.18 -9.10
C TRP A 6 23.62 -2.31 -9.06
N LYS A 7 24.48 -2.37 -10.09
CA LYS A 7 25.64 -1.48 -10.23
C LYS A 7 25.25 0.01 -10.28
N ARG A 8 24.09 0.35 -10.86
CA ARG A 8 23.56 1.73 -10.92
C ARG A 8 22.91 2.12 -9.59
N VAL A 9 22.18 1.19 -8.95
CA VAL A 9 21.59 1.42 -7.62
C VAL A 9 22.69 1.68 -6.59
N ARG A 10 23.74 0.82 -6.53
CA ARG A 10 24.90 1.00 -5.66
C ARG A 10 25.57 2.35 -5.86
N ARG A 11 25.85 2.75 -7.11
CA ARG A 11 26.43 4.07 -7.42
C ARG A 11 25.57 5.22 -6.90
N ALA A 12 24.25 5.15 -7.08
CA ALA A 12 23.33 6.16 -6.58
C ALA A 12 23.34 6.22 -5.03
N LEU A 13 23.39 5.08 -4.35
CA LEU A 13 23.47 5.01 -2.89
C LEU A 13 24.81 5.53 -2.35
N CYS A 14 25.93 5.20 -2.99
CA CYS A 14 27.24 5.76 -2.63
C CYS A 14 27.29 7.28 -2.84
N HIS A 15 26.66 7.80 -3.90
CA HIS A 15 26.54 9.24 -4.10
C HIS A 15 25.68 9.87 -3.01
N TYR A 16 24.51 9.28 -2.71
CA TYR A 16 23.63 9.74 -1.66
C TYR A 16 24.33 9.79 -0.29
N ALA A 17 25.04 8.72 0.07
CA ALA A 17 25.75 8.62 1.35
C ALA A 17 26.77 9.76 1.52
N ARG A 18 27.58 10.02 0.48
CA ARG A 18 28.56 11.12 0.46
C ARG A 18 27.91 12.50 0.57
N THR A 19 26.82 12.76 -0.16
CA THR A 19 26.17 14.07 -0.17
C THR A 19 25.37 14.37 1.09
N HIS A 20 25.00 13.35 1.86
CA HIS A 20 24.17 13.49 3.07
C HIS A 20 24.90 13.11 4.36
N ASN A 21 26.23 13.00 4.31
CA ASN A 21 27.08 12.63 5.45
C ASN A 21 26.61 11.34 6.16
N VAL A 22 26.19 10.34 5.38
CA VAL A 22 25.90 8.99 5.86
C VAL A 22 27.10 8.11 5.59
N ASP A 23 27.44 7.24 6.53
CA ASP A 23 28.52 6.29 6.39
C ASP A 23 28.37 5.44 5.11
N SER A 24 29.33 5.61 4.20
CA SER A 24 29.36 4.92 2.91
C SER A 24 29.73 3.44 3.01
N GLU A 25 30.35 3.02 4.13
CA GLU A 25 30.69 1.62 4.40
C GLU A 25 29.43 0.77 4.63
N ARG A 26 28.29 1.39 4.95
CA ARG A 26 26.99 0.72 5.07
C ARG A 26 26.37 0.33 3.73
N VAL A 27 26.81 0.94 2.62
CA VAL A 27 26.17 0.75 1.30
C VAL A 27 26.19 -0.70 0.82
N PRO A 28 27.29 -1.48 0.91
CA PRO A 28 27.30 -2.90 0.55
C PRO A 28 26.23 -3.71 1.30
N GLY A 29 26.16 -3.59 2.63
CA GLY A 29 25.15 -4.30 3.44
C GLY A 29 23.71 -3.90 3.09
N VAL A 30 23.48 -2.63 2.74
CA VAL A 30 22.18 -2.17 2.23
C VAL A 30 21.85 -2.80 0.87
N ILE A 31 22.83 -2.94 -0.04
CA ILE A 31 22.61 -3.59 -1.34
C ILE A 31 22.24 -5.07 -1.17
N ASP A 32 22.90 -5.78 -0.27
CA ASP A 32 22.59 -7.19 0.01
C ASP A 32 21.17 -7.33 0.58
N THR A 33 20.84 -6.46 1.53
CA THR A 33 19.49 -6.36 2.12
C THR A 33 18.43 -6.08 1.06
N LEU A 34 18.65 -5.10 0.19
CA LEU A 34 17.75 -4.77 -0.91
C LEU A 34 17.55 -5.94 -1.87
N THR A 35 18.62 -6.65 -2.20
CA THR A 35 18.55 -7.80 -3.11
C THR A 35 17.65 -8.88 -2.54
N ARG A 36 17.76 -9.16 -1.24
CA ARG A 36 16.89 -10.11 -0.52
C ARG A 36 15.43 -9.63 -0.45
N LEU A 37 15.20 -8.35 -0.13
CA LEU A 37 13.85 -7.77 -0.07
C LEU A 37 13.14 -7.78 -1.43
N VAL A 38 13.84 -7.38 -2.49
CA VAL A 38 13.33 -7.43 -3.86
C VAL A 38 13.06 -8.87 -4.28
N GLY A 39 13.93 -9.82 -3.89
CA GLY A 39 13.80 -11.24 -4.22
C GLY A 39 12.52 -11.88 -3.70
N ILE A 40 12.01 -11.44 -2.55
CA ILE A 40 10.73 -11.94 -2.00
C ILE A 40 9.52 -11.11 -2.45
N SER A 41 9.72 -9.95 -3.06
CA SER A 41 8.66 -9.02 -3.46
C SER A 41 8.16 -9.29 -4.89
N GLY A 42 6.91 -8.89 -5.14
CA GLY A 42 6.32 -8.95 -6.46
C GLY A 42 6.85 -7.87 -7.42
N SER A 43 6.34 -7.91 -8.65
CA SER A 43 6.82 -7.12 -9.80
C SER A 43 6.93 -5.62 -9.58
N PHE A 44 5.94 -5.01 -8.92
CA PHE A 44 5.92 -3.55 -8.69
C PHE A 44 7.13 -3.01 -7.92
N THR A 45 7.77 -3.81 -7.07
CA THR A 45 9.00 -3.41 -6.34
C THR A 45 10.26 -3.51 -7.21
N ARG A 46 10.20 -4.25 -8.32
CA ARG A 46 11.37 -4.58 -9.17
C ARG A 46 11.76 -3.45 -10.13
N SER A 47 11.71 -2.21 -9.67
CA SER A 47 12.19 -1.06 -10.43
C SER A 47 13.46 -0.48 -9.81
N ARG A 48 14.35 0.06 -10.65
CA ARG A 48 15.55 0.78 -10.19
C ARG A 48 15.18 1.93 -9.25
N ALA A 49 14.11 2.66 -9.56
CA ALA A 49 13.67 3.81 -8.78
C ALA A 49 13.21 3.36 -7.38
N THR A 50 12.34 2.35 -7.31
CA THR A 50 11.84 1.80 -6.04
C THR A 50 12.97 1.23 -5.19
N ALA A 51 13.86 0.41 -5.77
CA ALA A 51 15.00 -0.16 -5.05
C ALA A 51 15.94 0.92 -4.51
N ARG A 52 16.21 1.98 -5.30
CA ARG A 52 16.99 3.14 -4.84
C ARG A 52 16.31 3.83 -3.67
N SER A 53 15.00 4.10 -3.74
CA SER A 53 14.26 4.78 -2.68
C SER A 53 14.25 3.97 -1.37
N ILE A 54 14.04 2.65 -1.43
CA ILE A 54 14.17 1.78 -0.24
C ILE A 54 15.61 1.85 0.29
N GLY A 55 16.62 1.80 -0.58
CA GLY A 55 18.02 1.86 -0.16
C GLY A 55 18.38 3.15 0.58
N VAL A 56 17.87 4.28 0.10
CA VAL A 56 18.01 5.58 0.79
C VAL A 56 17.38 5.52 2.18
N GLN A 57 16.18 4.94 2.32
CA GLN A 57 15.53 4.81 3.62
C GLN A 57 16.33 3.92 4.59
N LEU A 58 16.87 2.80 4.11
CA LEU A 58 17.71 1.89 4.90
C LEU A 58 19.05 2.51 5.32
N LEU A 59 19.64 3.39 4.50
CA LEU A 59 20.85 4.13 4.88
C LEU A 59 20.58 5.15 5.98
N ARG A 60 19.41 5.80 5.97
CA ARG A 60 19.10 6.90 6.89
C ARG A 60 18.57 6.47 8.25
N ARG A 61 18.13 5.22 8.41
CA ARG A 61 17.56 4.72 9.66
C ARG A 61 18.30 3.49 10.11
N GLU A 62 18.62 3.41 11.40
CA GLU A 62 19.10 2.19 12.03
C GLU A 62 17.99 1.15 12.11
N VAL A 63 16.76 1.60 12.43
CA VAL A 63 15.58 0.75 12.54
C VAL A 63 14.52 1.19 11.51
N PRO A 64 14.32 0.42 10.42
CA PRO A 64 13.27 0.70 9.45
C PRO A 64 11.88 0.57 10.07
N HIS A 65 10.95 1.43 9.62
CA HIS A 65 9.54 1.35 10.01
C HIS A 65 8.69 1.04 8.79
N ILE A 66 8.11 -0.15 8.82
CA ILE A 66 7.23 -0.72 7.80
C ILE A 66 5.79 -0.37 8.15
N VAL A 67 5.07 0.19 7.18
CA VAL A 67 3.66 0.56 7.32
C VAL A 67 2.83 -0.22 6.31
N VAL A 68 1.72 -0.78 6.76
CA VAL A 68 0.96 -1.75 5.97
C VAL A 68 -0.51 -1.31 5.92
N PRO A 69 -0.93 -0.56 4.89
CA PRO A 69 -2.34 -0.24 4.70
C PRO A 69 -3.14 -1.51 4.48
N VAL A 70 -4.24 -1.69 5.22
CA VAL A 70 -5.14 -2.82 5.07
C VAL A 70 -6.59 -2.36 5.06
N CYS A 71 -7.38 -2.99 4.19
CA CYS A 71 -8.83 -2.81 4.17
C CYS A 71 -9.46 -3.28 5.51
N PRO A 72 -10.67 -2.79 5.84
CA PRO A 72 -11.51 -3.34 6.89
C PRO A 72 -11.79 -4.83 6.72
N ALA A 73 -12.36 -5.46 7.76
CA ALA A 73 -12.68 -6.89 7.77
C ALA A 73 -13.94 -7.22 6.95
N TYR A 74 -13.91 -6.94 5.65
CA TYR A 74 -14.95 -7.34 4.72
C TYR A 74 -15.16 -8.85 4.75
N THR A 75 -16.39 -9.28 4.52
CA THR A 75 -16.72 -10.69 4.30
C THR A 75 -15.93 -11.25 3.13
N HIS A 76 -15.62 -12.54 3.21
CA HIS A 76 -14.80 -13.22 2.22
C HIS A 76 -15.21 -14.69 2.10
N GLN A 77 -15.02 -15.25 0.91
CA GLN A 77 -15.13 -16.68 0.64
C GLN A 77 -13.75 -17.20 0.27
N GLY A 78 -13.22 -18.12 1.09
CA GLY A 78 -11.85 -18.58 0.94
C GLY A 78 -10.83 -17.43 1.04
N ARG A 79 -10.20 -17.08 -0.09
CA ARG A 79 -9.13 -16.07 -0.18
C ARG A 79 -9.56 -14.76 -0.85
N VAL A 80 -10.84 -14.61 -1.16
CA VAL A 80 -11.37 -13.50 -1.96
C VAL A 80 -12.45 -12.75 -1.18
N TYR A 81 -12.43 -11.42 -1.22
CA TYR A 81 -13.47 -10.58 -0.62
C TYR A 81 -14.80 -10.70 -1.38
N THR A 82 -15.90 -10.82 -0.64
CA THR A 82 -17.26 -10.82 -1.20
C THR A 82 -17.98 -9.49 -1.04
N TYR A 83 -17.58 -8.66 -0.05
CA TYR A 83 -18.20 -7.36 0.25
C TYR A 83 -19.67 -7.39 0.68
N GLU A 84 -20.26 -8.58 0.86
CA GLU A 84 -21.63 -8.79 1.36
C GLU A 84 -21.84 -8.35 2.82
N GLY A 85 -20.76 -7.98 3.52
CA GLY A 85 -20.84 -7.54 4.90
C GLY A 85 -19.50 -7.10 5.47
N LEU A 86 -19.56 -6.70 6.73
CA LEU A 86 -18.41 -6.23 7.49
C LEU A 86 -18.35 -6.90 8.86
N GLY A 87 -17.26 -7.63 9.10
CA GLY A 87 -16.96 -8.24 10.39
C GLY A 87 -16.24 -7.29 11.36
N GLY A 88 -16.12 -7.72 12.62
CA GLY A 88 -15.27 -7.08 13.65
C GLY A 88 -13.99 -7.85 13.95
N GLY A 89 -13.62 -8.81 13.09
CA GLY A 89 -12.51 -9.74 13.29
C GLY A 89 -11.17 -9.23 12.74
N VAL A 90 -10.19 -10.13 12.63
CA VAL A 90 -8.93 -9.83 11.94
C VAL A 90 -9.20 -9.81 10.42
N PRO A 91 -8.94 -8.70 9.70
CA PRO A 91 -9.17 -8.63 8.26
C PRO A 91 -8.42 -9.73 7.51
N LEU A 92 -9.02 -10.26 6.44
CA LEU A 92 -8.39 -11.25 5.58
C LEU A 92 -7.01 -10.78 5.12
N LEU A 93 -6.92 -9.54 4.65
CA LEU A 93 -5.68 -8.98 4.13
C LEU A 93 -4.56 -8.92 5.18
N VAL A 94 -4.86 -8.70 6.46
CA VAL A 94 -3.87 -8.82 7.53
C VAL A 94 -3.29 -10.24 7.58
N ARG A 95 -4.16 -11.25 7.58
CA ARG A 95 -3.73 -12.67 7.60
C ARG A 95 -2.86 -13.01 6.39
N ARG A 96 -3.13 -12.39 5.23
CA ARG A 96 -2.35 -12.56 3.99
C ARG A 96 -1.02 -11.81 4.02
N HIS A 97 -0.91 -10.70 4.76
CA HIS A 97 0.34 -9.98 4.94
C HIS A 97 1.30 -10.64 5.93
N VAL A 98 0.80 -11.30 6.98
CA VAL A 98 1.65 -11.82 8.07
C VAL A 98 2.80 -12.72 7.57
N PRO A 99 2.59 -13.72 6.69
CA PRO A 99 3.69 -14.55 6.22
C PRO A 99 4.77 -13.76 5.47
N PHE A 100 4.37 -12.77 4.66
CA PHE A 100 5.29 -11.91 3.93
C PHE A 100 6.07 -10.99 4.87
N LEU A 101 5.38 -10.34 5.82
CA LEU A 101 5.99 -9.43 6.79
C LEU A 101 6.99 -10.15 7.70
N ARG A 102 6.74 -11.43 8.07
CA ARG A 102 7.73 -12.25 8.79
C ARG A 102 8.99 -12.50 7.97
N LYS A 103 8.87 -12.75 6.66
CA LYS A 103 10.03 -12.85 5.76
C LYS A 103 10.76 -11.50 5.68
N VAL A 104 10.04 -10.39 5.58
CA VAL A 104 10.64 -9.05 5.58
C VAL A 104 11.42 -8.80 6.89
N GLN A 105 10.84 -9.10 8.06
CA GLN A 105 11.53 -8.95 9.35
C GLN A 105 12.73 -9.89 9.51
N SER A 106 12.73 -11.07 8.88
CA SER A 106 13.92 -11.94 8.85
C SER A 106 15.09 -11.35 8.03
N ILE A 107 14.80 -10.42 7.12
CA ILE A 107 15.79 -9.69 6.32
C ILE A 107 16.16 -8.36 7.00
N LEU A 108 15.18 -7.71 7.65
CA LEU A 108 15.32 -6.47 8.41
C LEU A 108 15.05 -6.74 9.90
N PRO A 109 15.97 -7.40 10.62
CA PRO A 109 15.80 -7.66 12.05
C PRO A 109 15.63 -6.34 12.81
N GLY A 110 14.72 -6.33 13.77
CA GLY A 110 14.40 -5.14 14.56
C GLY A 110 13.47 -4.12 13.88
N SER A 111 13.11 -4.31 12.60
CA SER A 111 12.17 -3.40 11.92
C SER A 111 10.81 -3.34 12.62
N ARG A 112 10.31 -2.11 12.77
CA ARG A 112 8.98 -1.85 13.35
C ARG A 112 7.92 -2.07 12.29
N VAL A 113 6.83 -2.73 12.65
CA VAL A 113 5.70 -2.97 11.74
C VAL A 113 4.44 -2.36 12.34
N THR A 114 3.74 -1.55 11.55
CA THR A 114 2.43 -0.99 11.89
C THR A 114 1.42 -1.33 10.79
N LEU A 115 0.38 -2.06 11.17
CA LEU A 115 -0.79 -2.29 10.32
C LEU A 115 -1.76 -1.11 10.45
N LEU A 116 -2.23 -0.57 9.33
CA LEU A 116 -3.10 0.62 9.28
C LEU A 116 -4.45 0.21 8.71
N ILE A 117 -5.48 0.13 9.55
CA ILE A 117 -6.83 -0.20 9.10
C ILE A 117 -7.48 1.07 8.53
N ALA A 118 -7.95 0.99 7.29
CA ALA A 118 -8.57 2.10 6.55
C ALA A 118 -9.94 2.51 7.14
N ASP A 119 -9.91 3.26 8.23
CA ASP A 119 -11.10 3.68 8.97
C ASP A 119 -11.88 4.82 8.31
N GLN A 120 -11.22 5.59 7.45
CA GLN A 120 -11.86 6.61 6.63
C GLN A 120 -12.91 6.02 5.64
N GLU A 121 -12.87 4.71 5.37
CA GLU A 121 -13.85 4.06 4.50
C GLU A 121 -15.27 4.09 5.09
N ALA A 122 -15.42 4.21 6.42
CA ALA A 122 -16.72 4.34 7.06
C ALA A 122 -17.48 5.62 6.64
N GLY A 123 -16.76 6.69 6.27
CA GLY A 123 -17.34 7.95 5.81
C GLY A 123 -17.69 7.95 4.31
N ILE A 124 -17.65 6.80 3.62
CA ILE A 124 -17.97 6.69 2.19
C ILE A 124 -19.44 6.26 2.04
N PRO A 125 -20.36 7.15 1.59
CA PRO A 125 -21.78 6.82 1.52
C PRO A 125 -22.09 5.63 0.61
N GLU A 126 -21.48 5.60 -0.58
CA GLU A 126 -21.75 4.53 -1.55
C GLU A 126 -21.31 3.15 -1.04
N LEU A 127 -20.27 3.11 -0.21
CA LEU A 127 -19.78 1.87 0.40
C LEU A 127 -20.68 1.41 1.54
N CYS A 128 -21.12 2.35 2.39
CA CYS A 128 -22.08 2.08 3.45
C CYS A 128 -23.40 1.52 2.89
N GLU A 129 -23.91 2.14 1.82
CA GLU A 129 -25.09 1.68 1.11
C GLU A 129 -24.88 0.27 0.53
N ALA A 130 -23.78 0.06 -0.19
CA ALA A 130 -23.48 -1.20 -0.83
C ALA A 130 -23.32 -2.38 0.16
N ILE A 131 -22.75 -2.11 1.34
CA ILE A 131 -22.61 -3.12 2.42
C ILE A 131 -23.90 -3.26 3.25
N GLY A 132 -24.84 -2.32 3.15
CA GLY A 132 -26.08 -2.32 3.92
C GLY A 132 -25.89 -1.95 5.40
N VAL A 133 -24.96 -1.04 5.71
CA VAL A 133 -24.69 -0.58 7.08
C VAL A 133 -24.62 0.94 7.18
N THR A 134 -24.92 1.49 8.35
CA THR A 134 -24.68 2.92 8.61
C THR A 134 -23.20 3.19 8.86
N GLU A 135 -22.74 4.42 8.62
CA GLU A 135 -21.39 4.88 8.97
C GLU A 135 -21.04 4.55 10.43
N ARG A 136 -21.97 4.76 11.37
CA ARG A 136 -21.77 4.44 12.79
C ARG A 136 -21.49 2.95 13.03
N VAL A 137 -22.24 2.07 12.36
CA VAL A 137 -22.04 0.62 12.46
C VAL A 137 -20.72 0.23 11.82
N PHE A 138 -20.39 0.80 10.65
CA PHE A 138 -19.12 0.57 9.98
C PHE A 138 -17.94 0.98 10.88
N ALA A 139 -17.91 2.21 11.36
CA ALA A 139 -16.86 2.71 12.26
C ALA A 139 -16.72 1.85 13.52
N GLN A 140 -17.83 1.36 14.08
CA GLN A 140 -17.80 0.45 15.21
C GLN A 140 -17.13 -0.89 14.88
N ARG A 141 -17.45 -1.50 13.73
CA ARG A 141 -16.80 -2.73 13.24
C ARG A 141 -15.31 -2.55 12.96
N ILE A 142 -14.90 -1.38 12.48
CA ILE A 142 -13.48 -1.05 12.32
C ILE A 142 -12.78 -1.00 13.68
N ARG A 143 -13.37 -0.37 14.70
CA ARG A 143 -12.80 -0.36 16.07
C ARG A 143 -12.67 -1.78 16.64
N GLU A 144 -13.65 -2.64 16.40
CA GLU A 144 -13.57 -4.06 16.76
C GLU A 144 -12.42 -4.76 16.03
N SER A 145 -12.29 -4.52 14.72
CA SER A 145 -11.23 -5.08 13.88
C SER A 145 -9.84 -4.63 14.34
N ILE A 146 -9.66 -3.37 14.73
CA ILE A 146 -8.41 -2.86 15.31
C ILE A 146 -8.06 -3.61 16.59
N LYS A 147 -9.03 -3.79 17.52
CA LYS A 147 -8.82 -4.53 18.77
C LYS A 147 -8.46 -5.99 18.52
N ALA A 148 -9.20 -6.67 17.63
CA ALA A 148 -8.95 -8.06 17.27
C ALA A 148 -7.58 -8.23 16.60
N THR A 149 -7.25 -7.36 15.66
CA THR A 149 -5.96 -7.37 14.95
C THR A 149 -4.80 -7.09 15.89
N ARG A 150 -4.95 -6.15 16.82
CA ARG A 150 -3.93 -5.88 17.84
C ARG A 150 -3.59 -7.13 18.63
N ARG A 151 -4.60 -7.82 19.19
CA ARG A 151 -4.40 -9.10 19.91
C ARG A 151 -3.69 -10.14 19.04
N TYR A 152 -4.06 -10.23 17.77
CA TYR A 152 -3.50 -11.20 16.83
C TYR A 152 -2.02 -10.97 16.53
N VAL A 153 -1.54 -9.72 16.50
CA VAL A 153 -0.16 -9.40 16.11
C VAL A 153 0.74 -8.95 17.26
N THR A 154 0.21 -8.81 18.49
CA THR A 154 1.01 -8.40 19.66
C THR A 154 2.19 -9.34 19.92
N SER A 155 2.00 -10.66 19.82
CA SER A 155 3.09 -11.63 20.01
C SER A 155 4.18 -11.57 18.94
N LEU A 156 3.91 -10.89 17.81
CA LEU A 156 4.88 -10.62 16.75
C LEU A 156 5.64 -9.31 16.98
N GLY A 157 5.32 -8.56 18.04
CA GLY A 157 5.89 -7.24 18.31
C GLY A 157 5.37 -6.15 17.37
N TRP A 158 4.23 -6.35 16.72
CA TRP A 158 3.67 -5.39 15.76
C TRP A 158 2.60 -4.51 16.41
N SER A 159 2.38 -3.35 15.79
CA SER A 159 1.34 -2.41 16.19
C SER A 159 0.22 -2.34 15.16
N VAL A 160 -0.95 -1.86 15.61
CA VAL A 160 -2.13 -1.65 14.77
C VAL A 160 -2.76 -0.34 15.15
N ASP A 161 -3.04 0.50 14.15
CA ASP A 161 -3.74 1.76 14.32
C ASP A 161 -4.79 2.00 13.22
N ALA A 162 -5.64 2.98 13.48
CA ALA A 162 -6.52 3.56 12.47
C ALA A 162 -5.68 4.38 11.48
N MET A 163 -6.01 4.32 10.19
CA MET A 163 -5.34 5.08 9.15
C MET A 163 -5.42 6.59 9.41
N THR A 164 -6.60 7.11 9.74
CA THR A 164 -6.82 8.55 9.99
C THR A 164 -6.00 9.08 11.16
N ARG A 165 -5.74 8.24 12.16
CA ARG A 165 -4.92 8.58 13.32
C ARG A 165 -3.42 8.57 12.97
N PHE A 166 -2.99 7.62 12.16
CA PHE A 166 -1.56 7.46 11.82
C PHE A 166 -1.12 8.37 10.68
N VAL A 167 -2.02 8.70 9.75
CA VAL A 167 -1.79 9.53 8.56
C VAL A 167 -2.67 10.78 8.69
N PRO A 168 -2.18 11.84 9.34
CA PRO A 168 -2.91 13.10 9.46
C PRO A 168 -3.25 13.67 8.07
N GLY A 169 -4.43 14.27 7.93
CA GLY A 169 -4.86 14.90 6.67
C GLY A 169 -5.43 13.94 5.63
N VAL A 170 -5.52 12.63 5.90
CA VAL A 170 -5.99 11.65 4.89
C VAL A 170 -7.44 11.87 4.45
N ILE A 171 -8.28 12.53 5.26
CA ILE A 171 -9.65 12.88 4.87
C ILE A 171 -9.68 14.23 4.17
N GLU A 172 -8.92 15.20 4.69
CA GLU A 172 -8.95 16.60 4.30
C GLU A 172 -8.16 16.88 3.00
N ASP A 173 -7.02 16.22 2.83
CA ASP A 173 -6.09 16.49 1.72
C ASP A 173 -6.36 15.62 0.50
N VAL A 174 -7.01 14.46 0.67
CA VAL A 174 -7.34 13.55 -0.44
C VAL A 174 -8.18 14.21 -1.52
N PRO A 175 -9.19 15.05 -1.22
CA PRO A 175 -9.90 15.83 -2.23
C PRO A 175 -8.99 16.75 -3.06
N GLN A 176 -8.00 17.40 -2.45
CA GLN A 176 -7.03 18.23 -3.17
C GLN A 176 -6.16 17.38 -4.10
N VAL A 177 -5.65 16.24 -3.61
CA VAL A 177 -4.87 15.31 -4.43
C VAL A 177 -5.72 14.74 -5.58
N ALA A 178 -7.00 14.45 -5.35
CA ALA A 178 -7.93 14.03 -6.39
C ALA A 178 -8.09 15.10 -7.47
N ALA A 179 -8.23 16.37 -7.09
CA ALA A 179 -8.29 17.49 -8.03
C ALA A 179 -6.99 17.63 -8.84
N GLU A 180 -5.82 17.51 -8.21
CA GLU A 180 -4.51 17.50 -8.88
C GLU A 180 -4.42 16.40 -9.94
N LEU A 181 -4.86 15.19 -9.61
CA LEU A 181 -4.85 14.05 -10.54
C LEU A 181 -5.80 14.29 -11.72
N CYS A 182 -7.01 14.80 -11.47
CA CYS A 182 -7.98 15.08 -12.52
C CYS A 182 -7.59 16.25 -13.43
N ALA A 183 -6.81 17.21 -12.94
CA ALA A 183 -6.33 18.35 -13.73
C ALA A 183 -5.30 17.95 -14.80
N SER A 184 -4.64 16.80 -14.67
CA SER A 184 -3.71 16.29 -15.67
C SER A 184 -4.40 15.37 -16.67
N GLU A 185 -4.45 15.76 -17.94
CA GLU A 185 -5.03 14.93 -19.01
C GLU A 185 -4.38 13.54 -19.12
N ARG A 186 -3.08 13.45 -18.83
CA ARG A 186 -2.39 12.15 -18.77
C ARG A 186 -2.97 11.27 -17.66
N PHE A 187 -3.11 11.80 -16.45
CA PHE A 187 -3.60 11.03 -15.30
C PHE A 187 -5.08 10.74 -15.39
N ARG A 188 -5.88 11.67 -15.93
CA ARG A 188 -7.29 11.44 -16.20
C ARG A 188 -7.51 10.24 -17.12
N ARG A 189 -6.72 10.08 -18.19
CA ARG A 189 -6.76 8.88 -19.04
C ARG A 189 -6.39 7.61 -18.29
N CYS A 190 -5.37 7.65 -17.42
CA CYS A 190 -5.04 6.51 -16.56
C CYS A 190 -6.21 6.13 -15.64
N LEU A 191 -6.84 7.12 -15.02
CA LEU A 191 -7.98 6.94 -14.11
C LEU A 191 -9.20 6.36 -14.82
N LEU A 192 -9.47 6.77 -16.06
CA LEU A 192 -10.54 6.19 -16.88
C LEU A 192 -10.27 4.71 -17.16
N ASN A 193 -9.07 4.38 -17.63
CA ASN A 193 -8.68 2.99 -17.88
C ASN A 193 -8.72 2.12 -16.61
N GLU A 194 -8.28 2.66 -15.46
CA GLU A 194 -8.41 1.98 -14.17
C GLU A 194 -9.87 1.80 -13.76
N THR A 195 -10.73 2.78 -14.04
CA THR A 195 -12.17 2.69 -13.75
C THR A 195 -12.79 1.52 -14.53
N ASP A 196 -12.48 1.39 -15.81
CA ASP A 196 -12.98 0.30 -16.65
C ASP A 196 -12.50 -1.07 -16.13
N ARG A 197 -11.21 -1.18 -15.78
CA ARG A 197 -10.63 -2.41 -15.21
C ARG A 197 -11.23 -2.78 -13.85
N ARG A 198 -11.68 -1.78 -13.07
CA ARG A 198 -12.30 -1.98 -11.75
C ARG A 198 -13.81 -2.15 -11.82
N ALA A 199 -14.45 -1.96 -12.97
CA ALA A 199 -15.90 -1.99 -13.11
C ALA A 199 -16.51 -3.29 -12.55
N GLY A 200 -15.89 -4.44 -12.82
CA GLY A 200 -16.33 -5.73 -12.27
C GLY A 200 -16.14 -5.87 -10.75
N ILE A 201 -15.17 -5.18 -10.15
CA ILE A 201 -15.05 -5.12 -8.68
C ILE A 201 -16.15 -4.22 -8.11
N TYR A 202 -16.35 -3.04 -8.68
CA TYR A 202 -17.36 -2.11 -8.21
C TYR A 202 -18.78 -2.68 -8.29
N ALA A 203 -19.11 -3.35 -9.39
CA ALA A 203 -20.39 -4.04 -9.54
C ALA A 203 -20.61 -5.11 -8.46
N ARG A 204 -19.55 -5.86 -8.10
CA ARG A 204 -19.62 -6.87 -7.03
C ARG A 204 -19.76 -6.28 -5.65
N ILE A 205 -19.10 -5.15 -5.39
CA ILE A 205 -19.27 -4.44 -4.12
C ILE A 205 -20.70 -3.91 -4.03
N GLY A 206 -21.33 -3.54 -5.15
CA GLY A 206 -22.64 -2.89 -5.20
C GLY A 206 -22.57 -1.38 -5.35
N TYR A 207 -21.46 -0.85 -5.88
CA TYR A 207 -21.36 0.58 -6.18
C TYR A 207 -22.27 0.96 -7.35
N PRO A 208 -22.91 2.14 -7.30
CA PRO A 208 -23.63 2.64 -8.45
C PRO A 208 -22.63 3.05 -9.55
N SER A 209 -23.00 2.79 -10.81
CA SER A 209 -22.09 2.92 -11.96
C SER A 209 -21.53 4.34 -12.13
N ASP A 210 -22.33 5.36 -11.81
CA ASP A 210 -21.94 6.77 -11.86
C ASP A 210 -20.89 7.15 -10.79
N ALA A 211 -20.74 6.33 -9.73
CA ALA A 211 -19.76 6.50 -8.67
C ALA A 211 -18.42 5.80 -8.95
N HIS A 212 -18.31 4.96 -9.99
CA HIS A 212 -17.10 4.19 -10.28
C HIS A 212 -15.88 5.09 -10.50
N PHE A 213 -16.02 6.12 -11.34
CA PHE A 213 -14.91 7.04 -11.62
C PHE A 213 -14.50 7.82 -10.38
N ARG A 214 -15.48 8.38 -9.64
CA ARG A 214 -15.22 9.10 -8.38
C ARG A 214 -14.48 8.22 -7.36
N SER A 215 -14.89 6.96 -7.24
CA SER A 215 -14.23 6.00 -6.35
C SER A 215 -12.82 5.64 -6.81
N THR A 216 -12.59 5.54 -8.12
CA THR A 216 -11.25 5.28 -8.68
C THR A 216 -10.31 6.43 -8.36
N VAL A 217 -10.74 7.66 -8.64
CA VAL A 217 -10.02 8.90 -8.32
C VAL A 217 -9.69 8.98 -6.83
N ARG A 218 -10.68 8.72 -5.96
CA ARG A 218 -10.48 8.73 -4.50
C ARG A 218 -9.44 7.71 -4.05
N THR A 219 -9.52 6.45 -4.53
CA THR A 219 -8.51 5.44 -4.17
C THR A 219 -7.12 5.84 -4.66
N ALA A 220 -6.98 6.32 -5.91
CA ALA A 220 -5.71 6.78 -6.43
C ALA A 220 -5.12 7.93 -5.58
N ALA A 221 -5.95 8.91 -5.23
CA ALA A 221 -5.57 10.03 -4.38
C ALA A 221 -5.13 9.59 -2.98
N GLN A 222 -5.80 8.61 -2.37
CA GLN A 222 -5.38 8.00 -1.10
C GLN A 222 -3.98 7.37 -1.20
N TYR A 223 -3.67 6.66 -2.29
CA TYR A 223 -2.35 6.06 -2.51
C TYR A 223 -1.26 7.13 -2.69
N VAL A 224 -1.55 8.20 -3.44
CA VAL A 224 -0.63 9.32 -3.62
C VAL A 224 -0.40 10.06 -2.31
N HIS A 225 -1.46 10.38 -1.57
CA HIS A 225 -1.34 11.05 -0.27
C HIS A 225 -0.53 10.20 0.72
N PHE A 226 -0.88 8.92 0.88
CA PHE A 226 -0.16 8.01 1.76
C PHE A 226 1.30 7.80 1.33
N GLY A 227 1.56 7.74 0.01
CA GLY A 227 2.92 7.64 -0.51
C GLY A 227 3.76 8.89 -0.20
N ARG A 228 3.19 10.10 -0.34
CA ARG A 228 3.86 11.37 0.04
C ARG A 228 4.15 11.38 1.55
N PHE A 229 3.17 11.02 2.37
CA PHE A 229 3.33 10.90 3.82
C PHE A 229 4.45 9.90 4.19
N ALA A 230 4.44 8.70 3.62
CA ALA A 230 5.46 7.69 3.87
C ALA A 230 6.85 8.13 3.39
N GLU A 231 6.96 8.89 2.30
CA GLU A 231 8.23 9.46 1.86
C GLU A 231 8.80 10.45 2.89
N ILE A 232 7.98 11.41 3.34
CA ILE A 232 8.35 12.43 4.35
C ILE A 232 8.83 11.77 5.64
N HIS A 233 8.06 10.80 6.13
CA HIS A 233 8.35 10.10 7.39
C HIS A 233 9.33 8.92 7.24
N ARG A 234 9.81 8.68 6.02
CA ARG A 234 10.77 7.61 5.67
C ARG A 234 10.28 6.23 6.13
N TYR A 235 9.01 5.96 5.88
CA TYR A 235 8.42 4.65 6.05
C TYR A 235 8.59 3.81 4.79
N ILE A 236 8.59 2.50 4.94
CA ILE A 236 8.54 1.54 3.84
C ILE A 236 7.10 1.01 3.78
N PRO A 237 6.26 1.48 2.84
CA PRO A 237 4.96 0.86 2.63
C PRO A 237 5.13 -0.60 2.18
N VAL A 238 4.34 -1.49 2.77
CA VAL A 238 4.11 -2.83 2.23
C VAL A 238 2.66 -2.90 1.80
N ASN A 239 2.41 -3.22 0.53
CA ASN A 239 1.05 -3.33 0.04
C ASN A 239 0.91 -4.58 -0.85
N HIS A 240 -0.31 -5.08 -0.95
CA HIS A 240 -0.65 -6.29 -1.68
C HIS A 240 -0.87 -6.01 -3.17
N THR A 241 -1.11 -7.04 -3.97
CA THR A 241 -1.39 -6.89 -5.40
C THR A 241 -2.71 -6.15 -5.59
N THR A 242 -2.63 -4.97 -6.20
CA THR A 242 -3.75 -4.11 -6.57
C THR A 242 -3.35 -3.20 -7.73
N GLN A 243 -4.33 -2.76 -8.51
CA GLN A 243 -4.13 -1.82 -9.62
C GLN A 243 -3.56 -0.47 -9.16
N ASN A 244 -3.74 -0.13 -7.88
CA ASN A 244 -3.31 1.17 -7.33
C ASN A 244 -1.82 1.27 -7.01
N LEU A 245 -1.04 0.18 -7.07
CA LEU A 245 0.39 0.21 -6.70
C LEU A 245 1.21 1.14 -7.60
N ALA A 246 0.76 1.40 -8.83
CA ALA A 246 1.42 2.34 -9.74
C ALA A 246 1.45 3.77 -9.18
N TRP A 247 0.47 4.17 -8.38
CA TRP A 247 0.37 5.52 -7.83
C TRP A 247 1.49 5.87 -6.83
N TYR A 248 2.06 4.89 -6.12
CA TYR A 248 3.25 5.13 -5.28
C TYR A 248 4.45 5.63 -6.08
N ARG A 249 4.58 5.26 -7.36
CA ARG A 249 5.71 5.72 -8.19
C ARG A 249 5.69 7.23 -8.40
N ARG A 250 4.53 7.88 -8.23
CA ARG A 250 4.38 9.34 -8.33
C ARG A 250 4.87 10.09 -7.10
N THR A 251 5.12 9.40 -5.99
CA THR A 251 5.45 10.01 -4.71
C THR A 251 6.92 9.81 -4.31
N GLY A 252 7.76 9.27 -5.19
CA GLY A 252 9.18 9.00 -4.87
C GLY A 252 9.43 7.90 -3.83
N VAL A 253 8.40 7.41 -3.14
CA VAL A 253 8.52 6.45 -2.04
C VAL A 253 8.99 5.08 -2.54
N GLY A 254 9.87 4.45 -1.75
CA GLY A 254 10.22 3.05 -1.91
C GLY A 254 9.19 2.18 -1.21
N PHE A 255 8.65 1.15 -1.88
CA PHE A 255 7.63 0.27 -1.32
C PHE A 255 7.87 -1.21 -1.67
N LEU A 256 7.37 -2.10 -0.82
CA LEU A 256 7.42 -3.55 -0.98
C LEU A 256 6.04 -4.07 -1.43
N HIS A 257 6.03 -4.79 -2.54
CA HIS A 257 4.85 -5.45 -3.08
C HIS A 257 4.78 -6.88 -2.55
N ASN A 258 3.81 -7.14 -1.67
CA ASN A 258 3.43 -8.49 -1.28
C ASN A 258 2.59 -9.14 -2.41
N PRO A 259 3.09 -10.17 -3.11
CA PRO A 259 2.41 -10.76 -4.28
C PRO A 259 1.25 -11.66 -3.86
N VAL A 260 0.27 -11.08 -3.18
CA VAL A 260 -0.99 -11.72 -2.81
C VAL A 260 -2.14 -10.87 -3.34
N SER A 261 -3.11 -11.51 -3.98
CA SER A 261 -4.40 -10.90 -4.28
C SER A 261 -5.45 -11.36 -3.26
N VAL A 262 -6.39 -10.47 -2.98
CA VAL A 262 -7.65 -10.72 -2.23
C VAL A 262 -8.88 -10.40 -3.07
N TYR A 263 -8.66 -10.15 -4.37
CA TYR A 263 -9.67 -9.90 -5.38
C TYR A 263 -9.69 -11.08 -6.34
N ASP A 264 -10.88 -11.43 -6.81
CA ASP A 264 -11.04 -12.35 -7.93
C ASP A 264 -10.59 -11.62 -9.18
N HIS A 265 -9.33 -11.83 -9.52
CA HIS A 265 -8.80 -11.55 -10.84
C HIS A 265 -8.21 -12.87 -11.30
N ASP A 266 -8.66 -13.36 -12.46
CA ASP A 266 -7.87 -14.31 -13.24
C ASP A 266 -6.44 -13.76 -13.35
N GLU A 267 -5.44 -14.65 -13.33
CA GLU A 267 -4.00 -14.38 -13.21
C GLU A 267 -3.36 -13.51 -14.33
N GLN A 268 -4.09 -12.60 -14.98
CA GLN A 268 -3.68 -11.87 -16.19
C GLN A 268 -3.12 -10.46 -15.98
N ASP A 269 -2.92 -9.98 -14.74
CA ASP A 269 -2.46 -8.60 -14.47
C ASP A 269 -0.92 -8.40 -14.48
N GLU A 270 -0.13 -9.35 -15.02
CA GLU A 270 1.31 -9.10 -15.27
C GLU A 270 1.58 -8.26 -16.53
N LEU A 271 0.58 -8.01 -17.36
CA LEU A 271 0.72 -7.27 -18.60
C LEU A 271 0.37 -5.77 -18.42
N VAL A 272 1.36 -4.94 -18.74
CA VAL A 272 1.29 -3.49 -19.01
C VAL A 272 1.48 -2.56 -17.79
N LEU A 273 2.75 -2.40 -17.42
CA LEU A 273 3.28 -1.21 -16.70
C LEU A 273 4.35 -0.46 -17.52
N ALA A 274 4.34 -0.61 -18.84
CA ALA A 274 5.35 0.00 -19.71
C ALA A 274 5.21 1.53 -19.86
N ASP A 275 4.01 2.10 -19.64
CA ASP A 275 3.73 3.51 -20.01
C ASP A 275 3.60 4.50 -18.84
N VAL A 276 3.97 4.12 -17.62
CA VAL A 276 3.83 4.99 -16.42
C VAL A 276 5.17 5.60 -15.99
N GLY A 277 6.23 5.42 -16.79
CA GLY A 277 7.57 6.02 -16.62
C GLY A 277 7.57 7.53 -16.54
#